data_AF-A0A3M0CXA7-F1
#
_entry.id   AF-A0A3M0CXA7-F1
#
_cell.length_a   1.000
_cell.length_b   1.000
_cell.length_c   1.000
_cell.angle_alpha   90.00
_cell.angle_beta   90.00
_cell.angle_gamma   90.00
#
_symmetry.space_group_name_H-M   'P 1'
#
loop_
_entity.id
_entity.type
_entity.pdbx_description
1 polymer ?
#
loop_
_entity_poly.entity_id
_entity_poly.type
_entity_poly.pdbx_seq_one_letter_code
_entity_poly.pdbx_strand_id
1 'polypeptide(L)'
;MTSSPPHVLVVEDETELAELFAEWLSEEYDVDVATNGEEALELVDDDTDIVLLDRLMPGLSGDEVLERIRERDYNCRVAMVTAVEPDFDVLDMGFDDYVVKPLFRKDIQRLVRGLLERNAYDRQLSELFATASTLAALESHKEADELAENEKYQQLREKLKRTRDRVEQLESGMNEEDFEAVFYDFDRVDL
;
A
#
# COMPACT_ATOMS: atom_id res chain seq x y z
N MET A 1 -2.59 13.08 -18.34
CA MET A 1 -1.25 12.57 -18.00
C MET A 1 -1.46 11.12 -17.68
N THR A 2 -0.98 10.20 -18.52
CA THR A 2 -0.98 8.79 -18.15
C THR A 2 -0.01 8.67 -16.99
N SER A 3 -0.55 8.45 -15.79
CA SER A 3 0.24 8.01 -14.64
C SER A 3 1.08 6.82 -15.11
N SER A 4 2.35 6.73 -14.72
CA SER A 4 3.06 5.46 -14.84
C SER A 4 2.21 4.37 -14.17
N PRO A 5 2.16 3.17 -14.75
CA PRO A 5 1.49 2.04 -14.09
C PRO A 5 2.12 1.81 -12.71
N PRO A 6 1.36 1.39 -11.70
CA PRO A 6 1.91 1.05 -10.40
C PRO A 6 2.98 -0.03 -10.51
N HIS A 7 4.02 0.06 -9.69
CA HIS A 7 5.15 -0.87 -9.70
C HIS A 7 4.96 -1.97 -8.65
N VAL A 8 5.05 -3.22 -9.10
CA VAL A 8 4.90 -4.41 -8.26
C VAL A 8 6.18 -5.23 -8.33
N LEU A 9 6.77 -5.52 -7.18
CA LEU A 9 7.88 -6.45 -7.06
C LEU A 9 7.37 -7.82 -6.60
N VAL A 10 7.57 -8.85 -7.41
CA VAL A 10 7.28 -10.25 -7.03
C VAL A 10 8.57 -10.90 -6.54
N VAL A 11 8.57 -11.43 -5.32
CA VAL A 11 9.72 -12.04 -4.67
C VAL A 11 9.40 -13.50 -4.33
N GLU A 12 9.95 -14.43 -5.10
CA GLU A 12 9.58 -15.85 -5.09
C GLU A 12 10.75 -16.71 -5.62
N ASP A 13 11.20 -17.71 -4.86
CA ASP A 13 12.36 -18.53 -5.26
C ASP A 13 12.03 -19.57 -6.33
N GLU A 14 10.77 -20.00 -6.45
CA GLU A 14 10.31 -20.81 -7.58
C GLU A 14 10.08 -19.92 -8.83
N THR A 15 11.10 -19.83 -9.69
CA THR A 15 11.08 -18.94 -10.88
C THR A 15 9.83 -19.10 -11.76
N GLU A 16 9.34 -20.33 -11.97
CA GLU A 16 8.13 -20.57 -12.78
C GLU A 16 6.88 -19.94 -12.14
N LEU A 17 6.77 -19.95 -10.81
CA LEU A 17 5.67 -19.33 -10.09
C LEU A 17 5.81 -17.80 -10.06
N ALA A 18 7.03 -17.30 -9.89
CA ALA A 18 7.34 -15.87 -9.92
C ALA A 18 6.95 -15.24 -11.27
N GLU A 19 7.38 -15.87 -12.37
CA GLU A 19 7.05 -15.46 -13.74
C GLU A 19 5.54 -15.55 -14.01
N LEU A 20 4.86 -16.57 -13.47
CA LEU A 20 3.41 -16.73 -13.61
C LEU A 20 2.65 -15.59 -12.94
N PHE A 21 3.05 -15.19 -11.72
CA PHE A 21 2.45 -14.04 -11.04
C PHE A 21 2.72 -12.73 -11.80
N ALA A 22 3.93 -12.56 -12.33
CA ALA A 22 4.26 -11.40 -13.16
C ALA A 22 3.41 -11.35 -14.43
N GLU A 23 3.23 -12.47 -15.13
CA GLU A 23 2.36 -12.56 -16.31
C GLU A 23 0.92 -12.13 -15.97
N TRP A 24 0.38 -12.61 -14.85
CA TRP A 24 -0.97 -12.29 -14.39
C TRP A 24 -1.20 -10.80 -14.11
N LEU A 25 -0.13 -10.07 -13.79
CA LEU A 25 -0.14 -8.65 -13.40
C LEU A 25 0.28 -7.69 -14.53
N SER A 26 1.10 -8.16 -15.47
CA SER A 26 1.72 -7.35 -16.54
C SER A 26 0.78 -6.57 -17.46
N GLU A 27 -0.51 -6.91 -17.51
CA GLU A 27 -1.51 -6.16 -18.29
C GLU A 27 -1.85 -4.79 -17.65
N GLU A 28 -1.71 -4.65 -16.33
CA GLU A 28 -2.15 -3.47 -15.56
C GLU A 28 -1.01 -2.79 -14.79
N TYR A 29 0.10 -3.48 -14.54
CA TYR A 29 1.17 -3.05 -13.64
C TYR A 29 2.55 -3.16 -14.30
N ASP A 30 3.51 -2.35 -13.83
CA ASP A 30 4.93 -2.59 -14.09
C ASP A 30 5.41 -3.63 -13.09
N VAL A 31 6.03 -4.73 -13.55
CA VAL A 31 6.33 -5.86 -12.68
C VAL A 31 7.78 -6.28 -12.80
N ASP A 32 8.49 -6.20 -11.67
CA ASP A 32 9.80 -6.81 -11.51
C ASP A 32 9.71 -8.12 -10.74
N VAL A 33 10.67 -9.01 -11.01
CA VAL A 33 10.76 -10.31 -10.36
C VAL A 33 12.12 -10.45 -9.68
N ALA A 34 12.10 -10.85 -8.42
CA ALA A 34 13.25 -11.30 -7.66
C ALA A 34 13.08 -12.78 -7.30
N THR A 35 14.15 -13.55 -7.43
CA THR A 35 14.16 -15.00 -7.16
C THR A 35 14.82 -15.37 -5.84
N ASN A 36 15.22 -14.38 -5.06
CA ASN A 36 15.80 -14.53 -3.74
C ASN A 36 15.78 -13.18 -3.00
N GLY A 37 16.03 -13.21 -1.69
CA GLY A 37 15.98 -12.02 -0.86
C GLY A 37 17.08 -10.98 -1.13
N GLU A 38 18.25 -11.35 -1.64
CA GLU A 38 19.29 -10.36 -1.99
C GLU A 38 18.86 -9.53 -3.20
N GLU A 39 18.41 -10.21 -4.27
CA GLU A 39 17.86 -9.57 -5.47
C GLU A 39 16.65 -8.69 -5.14
N ALA A 40 15.76 -9.16 -4.25
CA ALA A 40 14.63 -8.36 -3.80
C ALA A 40 15.05 -7.02 -3.18
N LEU A 41 16.11 -7.04 -2.36
CA LEU A 41 16.64 -5.85 -1.70
C LEU A 41 17.46 -4.93 -2.61
N GLU A 42 17.90 -5.44 -3.77
CA GLU A 42 18.53 -4.64 -4.82
C GLU A 42 17.47 -3.96 -5.71
N LEU A 43 16.35 -4.64 -5.98
CA LEU A 43 15.28 -4.15 -6.85
C LEU A 43 14.28 -3.23 -6.15
N VAL A 44 14.01 -3.45 -4.85
CA VAL A 44 13.06 -2.61 -4.11
C VAL A 44 13.61 -1.20 -3.89
N ASP A 45 12.79 -0.20 -4.21
CA ASP A 45 13.13 1.22 -4.07
C ASP A 45 11.91 2.08 -3.68
N ASP A 46 12.09 3.40 -3.70
CA ASP A 46 11.06 4.38 -3.34
C ASP A 46 9.88 4.45 -4.33
N ASP A 47 10.07 3.96 -5.56
CA ASP A 47 9.05 3.94 -6.60
C ASP A 47 8.23 2.63 -6.59
N THR A 48 8.68 1.63 -5.83
CA THR A 48 7.92 0.37 -5.61
C THR A 48 6.63 0.63 -4.85
N ASP A 49 5.47 0.29 -5.42
CA ASP A 49 4.18 0.45 -4.75
C ASP A 49 3.81 -0.77 -3.90
N ILE A 50 4.03 -1.98 -4.44
CA ILE A 50 3.62 -3.26 -3.84
C ILE A 50 4.77 -4.27 -3.91
N VAL A 51 4.95 -5.05 -2.85
CA VAL A 51 5.83 -6.22 -2.82
C VAL A 51 4.98 -7.46 -2.49
N LEU A 52 5.02 -8.47 -3.36
CA LEU A 52 4.49 -9.81 -3.08
C LEU A 52 5.68 -10.68 -2.65
N LEU A 53 5.72 -11.12 -1.40
CA LEU A 53 6.90 -11.71 -0.79
C LEU A 53 6.64 -13.12 -0.29
N ASP A 54 7.34 -14.12 -0.85
CA ASP A 54 7.38 -15.43 -0.21
C ASP A 54 8.21 -15.37 1.07
N ARG A 55 7.66 -16.01 2.11
CA ARG A 55 8.27 -16.20 3.40
C ARG A 55 9.42 -17.20 3.35
N LEU A 56 9.24 -18.30 2.63
CA LEU A 56 10.19 -19.42 2.60
C LEU A 56 11.10 -19.33 1.38
N MET A 57 12.20 -18.60 1.51
CA MET A 57 13.24 -18.54 0.48
C MET A 57 14.59 -19.04 1.02
N PRO A 58 15.43 -19.66 0.17
CA PRO A 58 16.78 -20.03 0.53
C PRO A 58 17.66 -18.78 0.72
N GLY A 59 18.59 -18.86 1.69
CA GLY A 59 19.48 -17.75 2.01
C GLY A 59 18.78 -16.75 2.92
N LEU A 60 18.41 -15.59 2.37
CA LEU A 60 17.70 -14.55 3.11
C LEU A 60 16.20 -14.85 3.11
N SER A 61 15.63 -15.06 4.29
CA SER A 61 14.20 -15.36 4.44
C SER A 61 13.30 -14.17 4.10
N GLY A 62 12.03 -14.41 3.78
CA GLY A 62 11.06 -13.34 3.55
C GLY A 62 10.87 -12.44 4.79
N ASP A 63 10.93 -13.01 5.99
CA ASP A 63 10.86 -12.25 7.25
C ASP A 63 12.01 -11.23 7.34
N GLU A 64 13.23 -11.65 7.00
CA GLU A 64 14.43 -10.80 6.98
C GLU A 64 14.43 -9.75 5.87
N VAL A 65 13.80 -10.05 4.73
CA VAL A 65 13.59 -9.08 3.63
C VAL A 65 12.59 -8.03 4.07
N LEU A 66 11.44 -8.43 4.65
CA LEU A 66 10.42 -7.53 5.17
C LEU A 66 11.00 -6.58 6.21
N GLU A 67 11.76 -7.10 7.18
CA GLU A 67 12.41 -6.28 8.21
C GLU A 67 13.29 -5.19 7.57
N ARG A 68 14.14 -5.55 6.61
CA ARG A 68 15.02 -4.61 5.91
C ARG A 68 14.27 -3.59 5.05
N ILE A 69 13.16 -3.98 4.43
CA ILE A 69 12.29 -3.04 3.70
C ILE A 69 11.75 -1.98 4.68
N ARG A 70 11.29 -2.40 5.86
CA ARG A 70 10.78 -1.48 6.90
C ARG A 70 11.88 -0.62 7.52
N GLU A 71 13.07 -1.15 7.74
CA GLU A 71 14.23 -0.37 8.20
C GLU A 71 14.64 0.74 7.22
N ARG A 72 14.41 0.54 5.92
CA ARG A 72 14.68 1.54 4.87
C ARG A 72 13.58 2.59 4.73
N ASP A 73 12.48 2.48 5.47
CA ASP A 73 11.33 3.40 5.45
C ASP A 73 10.68 3.53 4.06
N TYR A 74 10.67 2.45 3.28
CA TYR A 74 9.93 2.41 2.03
C TYR A 74 8.43 2.38 2.27
N ASN A 75 7.69 3.17 1.49
CA ASN A 75 6.23 3.32 1.61
C ASN A 75 5.45 2.20 0.89
N CYS A 76 6.15 1.23 0.31
CA CYS A 76 5.53 0.12 -0.40
C CYS A 76 4.69 -0.74 0.55
N ARG A 77 3.58 -1.28 0.03
CA ARG A 77 2.80 -2.29 0.76
C ARG A 77 3.41 -3.65 0.53
N VAL A 78 3.52 -4.46 1.58
CA VAL A 78 4.10 -5.81 1.49
C VAL A 78 3.02 -6.83 1.82
N ALA A 79 2.71 -7.71 0.87
CA ALA A 79 1.88 -8.87 1.09
C ALA A 79 2.76 -10.11 1.23
N MET A 80 2.62 -10.85 2.33
CA MET A 80 3.23 -12.17 2.45
C MET A 80 2.42 -13.15 1.60
N VAL A 81 3.04 -13.77 0.60
CA VAL A 81 2.40 -14.74 -0.31
C VAL A 81 3.15 -16.05 -0.21
N THR A 82 2.68 -16.98 0.63
CA THR A 82 3.48 -18.13 1.03
C THR A 82 2.67 -19.41 1.21
N ALA A 83 3.33 -20.57 1.23
CA ALA A 83 2.70 -21.84 1.59
C ALA A 83 2.60 -22.07 3.11
N VAL A 84 3.18 -21.18 3.94
CA VAL A 84 3.17 -21.27 5.40
C VAL A 84 1.86 -20.73 5.96
N GLU A 85 1.12 -21.55 6.70
CA GLU A 85 -0.01 -21.07 7.49
C GLU A 85 0.50 -20.13 8.60
N PRO A 86 -0.19 -19.00 8.88
CA PRO A 86 0.24 -18.05 9.89
C PRO A 86 0.20 -18.68 11.30
N ASP A 87 1.22 -18.40 12.12
CA ASP A 87 1.29 -18.72 13.54
C ASP A 87 1.49 -17.40 14.34
N PHE A 88 1.63 -17.46 15.66
CA PHE A 88 1.76 -16.27 16.52
C PHE A 88 3.01 -15.41 16.24
N ASP A 89 3.97 -15.92 15.48
CA ASP A 89 5.16 -15.18 15.07
C ASP A 89 4.85 -14.03 14.10
N VAL A 90 3.71 -14.07 13.41
CA VAL A 90 3.30 -13.02 12.48
C VAL A 90 2.86 -11.72 13.17
N LEU A 91 2.56 -11.76 14.47
CA LEU A 91 1.98 -10.61 15.21
C LEU A 91 2.88 -9.38 15.25
N ASP A 92 4.20 -9.59 15.27
CA ASP A 92 5.17 -8.51 15.33
C ASP A 92 5.76 -8.16 13.95
N MET A 93 5.27 -8.81 12.88
CA MET A 93 5.75 -8.57 11.52
C MET A 93 5.04 -7.36 10.91
N GLY A 94 5.78 -6.54 10.17
CA GLY A 94 5.28 -5.30 9.56
C GLY A 94 4.66 -5.46 8.16
N PHE A 95 3.98 -6.56 7.84
CA PHE A 95 3.32 -6.73 6.53
C PHE A 95 1.94 -6.06 6.50
N ASP A 96 1.40 -5.85 5.30
CA ASP A 96 0.09 -5.23 5.06
C ASP A 96 -1.01 -6.25 4.72
N ASP A 97 -0.63 -7.44 4.26
CA ASP A 97 -1.54 -8.58 4.06
C ASP A 97 -0.79 -9.91 4.15
N TYR A 98 -1.51 -11.00 4.42
CA TYR A 98 -0.94 -12.36 4.51
C TYR A 98 -1.85 -13.35 3.82
N VAL A 99 -1.34 -13.98 2.76
CA VAL A 99 -2.11 -14.87 1.91
C VAL A 99 -1.41 -16.21 1.73
N VAL A 100 -2.17 -17.28 1.94
CA VAL A 100 -1.67 -18.65 1.84
C VAL A 100 -1.94 -19.22 0.45
N LYS A 101 -0.89 -19.75 -0.20
CA LYS A 101 -0.98 -20.50 -1.47
C LYS A 101 -1.84 -21.77 -1.29
N PRO A 102 -2.59 -22.24 -2.31
CA PRO A 102 -2.53 -21.84 -3.72
C PRO A 102 -3.40 -20.62 -4.04
N LEU A 103 -2.90 -19.79 -4.97
CA LEU A 103 -3.61 -18.62 -5.48
C LEU A 103 -3.85 -18.75 -6.98
N PHE A 104 -4.98 -18.21 -7.42
CA PHE A 104 -5.30 -18.09 -8.83
C PHE A 104 -5.13 -16.64 -9.29
N ARG A 105 -5.09 -16.43 -10.61
CA ARG A 105 -4.95 -15.10 -11.22
C ARG A 105 -5.83 -14.02 -10.59
N LYS A 106 -7.11 -14.35 -10.34
CA LYS A 106 -8.05 -13.40 -9.74
C LYS A 106 -7.71 -13.01 -8.29
N ASP A 107 -7.08 -13.90 -7.54
CA ASP A 107 -6.74 -13.66 -6.15
C ASP A 107 -5.55 -12.69 -6.07
N ILE A 108 -4.49 -12.95 -6.85
CA ILE A 108 -3.33 -12.05 -6.98
C ILE A 108 -3.75 -10.65 -7.48
N GLN A 109 -4.59 -10.60 -8.53
CA GLN A 109 -5.08 -9.32 -9.08
C GLN A 109 -5.96 -8.54 -8.10
N ARG A 110 -6.68 -9.23 -7.20
CA ARG A 110 -7.49 -8.60 -6.16
C ARG A 110 -6.63 -8.11 -5.01
N LEU A 111 -5.67 -8.93 -4.58
CA LEU A 111 -4.70 -8.60 -3.53
C LEU A 111 -3.94 -7.31 -3.87
N VAL A 112 -3.31 -7.26 -5.04
CA VAL A 112 -2.56 -6.08 -5.49
C VAL A 112 -3.46 -4.85 -5.58
N ARG A 113 -4.66 -4.98 -6.16
CA ARG A 113 -5.62 -3.88 -6.28
C ARG A 113 -6.05 -3.33 -4.93
N GLY A 114 -6.42 -4.21 -3.99
CA GLY A 114 -6.83 -3.80 -2.64
C GLY A 114 -5.72 -3.08 -1.88
N LEU A 115 -4.48 -3.55 -2.00
CA LEU A 115 -3.33 -2.88 -1.40
C LEU A 115 -3.04 -1.51 -2.02
N LEU A 116 -3.19 -1.38 -3.35
CA LEU A 116 -3.06 -0.09 -4.03
C LEU A 116 -4.17 0.90 -3.62
N GLU A 117 -5.40 0.42 -3.44
CA GLU A 117 -6.51 1.22 -2.94
C GLU A 117 -6.27 1.71 -1.52
N ARG A 118 -5.77 0.84 -0.62
CA ARG A 118 -5.33 1.20 0.74
C ARG A 118 -4.18 2.23 0.73
N ASN A 119 -3.16 2.03 -0.11
CA ASN A 119 -2.06 2.99 -0.27
C ASN A 119 -2.58 4.37 -0.73
N ALA A 120 -3.42 4.38 -1.77
CA ALA A 120 -4.02 5.61 -2.27
C ALA A 120 -4.87 6.32 -1.20
N TYR A 121 -5.67 5.58 -0.43
CA TYR A 121 -6.48 6.12 0.66
C TYR A 121 -5.61 6.81 1.72
N ASP A 122 -4.61 6.12 2.26
CA ASP A 122 -3.74 6.65 3.32
C ASP A 122 -2.96 7.90 2.86
N ARG A 123 -2.49 7.91 1.61
CA ARG A 123 -1.83 9.07 1.02
C ARG A 123 -2.77 10.26 0.91
N GLN A 124 -4.00 10.05 0.42
CA GLN A 124 -5.00 11.12 0.30
C GLN A 124 -5.43 11.64 1.67
N LEU A 125 -5.59 10.75 2.65
CA LEU A 125 -5.96 11.10 4.02
C LEU A 125 -4.86 11.93 4.71
N SER A 126 -3.61 11.52 4.57
CA SER A 126 -2.45 12.28 5.09
C SER A 126 -2.36 13.67 4.46
N GLU A 127 -2.56 13.77 3.14
CA GLU A 127 -2.58 15.05 2.42
C GLU A 127 -3.75 15.94 2.86
N LEU A 128 -4.92 15.35 3.12
CA LEU A 128 -6.10 16.05 3.65
C LEU A 128 -5.79 16.69 5.00
N PHE A 129 -5.26 15.92 5.95
CA PHE A 129 -4.94 16.42 7.29
C PHE A 129 -3.85 17.50 7.28
N ALA A 130 -2.78 17.31 6.51
CA ALA A 130 -1.72 18.32 6.38
C ALA A 130 -2.25 19.64 5.81
N THR A 131 -3.10 19.55 4.79
CA THR A 131 -3.74 20.71 4.16
C THR A 131 -4.69 21.41 5.15
N ALA A 132 -5.50 20.64 5.89
CA ALA A 132 -6.45 21.18 6.86
C ALA A 132 -5.73 21.89 8.02
N SER A 133 -4.66 21.28 8.53
CA SER A 133 -3.82 21.87 9.58
C SER A 133 -3.20 23.20 9.14
N THR A 134 -2.69 23.26 7.91
CA THR A 134 -2.13 24.49 7.34
C THR A 134 -3.19 25.60 7.24
N LEU A 135 -4.39 25.26 6.77
CA LEU A 135 -5.49 26.23 6.67
C LEU A 135 -5.93 26.75 8.05
N ALA A 136 -6.08 25.87 9.04
CA ALA A 136 -6.45 26.26 10.40
C ALA A 136 -5.39 27.17 11.06
N ALA A 137 -4.10 26.93 10.79
CA ALA A 137 -3.02 27.80 11.27
C ALA A 137 -3.09 29.20 10.65
N LEU A 138 -3.41 29.30 9.35
CA LEU A 138 -3.59 30.60 8.68
C LEU A 138 -4.82 31.33 9.19
N GLU A 139 -5.96 30.64 9.30
CA GLU A 139 -7.23 31.20 9.76
C GLU A 139 -7.19 31.70 11.21
N SER A 140 -6.27 31.18 12.04
CA SER A 140 -6.08 31.65 13.42
C SER A 140 -5.16 32.87 13.56
N HIS A 141 -4.39 33.22 12.53
CA HIS A 141 -3.35 34.27 12.61
C HIS A 141 -3.51 35.38 11.57
N LYS A 142 -4.52 35.31 10.70
CA LYS A 142 -4.74 36.25 9.59
C LYS A 142 -6.17 36.76 9.58
N GLU A 143 -6.30 38.03 9.19
CA GLU A 143 -7.60 38.67 9.01
C GLU A 143 -8.29 38.13 7.75
N ALA A 144 -9.63 38.10 7.78
CA ALA A 144 -10.43 37.52 6.70
C ALA A 144 -10.19 38.19 5.33
N ASP A 145 -10.00 39.51 5.30
CA ASP A 145 -9.74 40.25 4.07
C ASP A 145 -8.35 39.91 3.48
N GLU A 146 -7.33 39.75 4.33
CA GLU A 146 -6.00 39.31 3.88
C GLU A 146 -6.03 37.90 3.28
N LEU A 147 -6.80 36.99 3.87
CA LEU A 147 -6.98 35.63 3.36
C LEU A 147 -7.77 35.62 2.04
N ALA A 148 -8.81 36.46 1.94
CA ALA A 148 -9.64 36.56 0.73
C ALA A 148 -8.83 36.99 -0.49
N GLU A 149 -7.88 37.90 -0.33
CA GLU A 149 -7.03 38.42 -1.41
C GLU A 149 -5.83 37.50 -1.74
N ASN A 150 -5.54 36.49 -0.92
CA ASN A 150 -4.39 35.62 -1.11
C ASN A 150 -4.69 34.43 -2.04
N GLU A 151 -4.17 34.46 -3.27
CA GLU A 151 -4.37 33.40 -4.28
C GLU A 151 -3.94 32.01 -3.81
N LYS A 152 -2.83 31.89 -3.06
CA LYS A 152 -2.34 30.59 -2.57
C LYS A 152 -3.26 29.99 -1.52
N TYR A 153 -3.83 30.81 -0.64
CA TYR A 153 -4.83 30.36 0.32
C TYR A 153 -6.08 29.85 -0.39
N GLN A 154 -6.57 30.56 -1.42
CA GLN A 154 -7.73 30.11 -2.20
C GLN A 154 -7.44 28.77 -2.91
N GLN A 155 -6.26 28.64 -3.52
CA GLN A 155 -5.82 27.37 -4.13
C GLN A 155 -5.75 26.24 -3.10
N LEU A 156 -5.27 26.51 -1.89
CA LEU A 156 -5.17 25.53 -0.83
C LEU A 156 -6.56 25.09 -0.32
N ARG A 157 -7.53 26.00 -0.22
CA ARG A 157 -8.93 25.66 0.08
C ARG A 157 -9.56 24.78 -0.99
N GLU A 158 -9.35 25.12 -2.25
CA GLU A 158 -9.83 24.28 -3.35
C GLU A 158 -9.18 22.90 -3.33
N LYS A 159 -7.87 22.85 -3.06
CA LYS A 159 -7.13 21.60 -2.90
C LYS A 159 -7.73 20.76 -1.77
N LEU A 160 -7.96 21.34 -0.58
CA LEU A 160 -8.59 20.65 0.55
C LEU A 160 -9.93 20.02 0.15
N LYS A 161 -10.77 20.78 -0.56
CA LYS A 161 -12.07 20.28 -1.03
C LYS A 161 -11.89 19.10 -1.97
N ARG A 162 -11.02 19.21 -2.98
CA ARG A 162 -10.78 18.13 -3.95
C ARG A 162 -10.21 16.88 -3.28
N THR A 163 -9.27 17.03 -2.35
CA THR A 163 -8.70 15.90 -1.60
C THR A 163 -9.76 15.25 -0.72
N ARG A 164 -10.62 16.02 -0.05
CA ARG A 164 -11.75 15.49 0.72
C ARG A 164 -12.70 14.67 -0.16
N ASP A 165 -13.13 15.23 -1.28
CA ASP A 165 -14.04 14.55 -2.21
C ASP A 165 -13.43 13.22 -2.72
N ARG A 166 -12.09 13.16 -2.88
CA ARG A 166 -11.38 11.94 -3.28
C ARG A 166 -11.28 10.90 -2.17
N VAL A 167 -11.05 11.31 -0.92
CA VAL A 167 -11.07 10.41 0.25
C VAL A 167 -12.46 9.78 0.39
N GLU A 168 -13.53 10.57 0.30
CA GLU A 168 -14.91 10.08 0.39
C GLU A 168 -15.26 9.08 -0.72
N GLN A 169 -14.74 9.30 -1.94
CA GLN A 169 -14.92 8.36 -3.06
C GLN A 169 -14.17 7.05 -2.87
N LEU A 170 -12.93 7.10 -2.38
CA LEU A 170 -12.14 5.91 -2.09
C LEU A 170 -12.80 5.10 -0.96
N GLU A 171 -13.22 5.76 0.11
CA GLU A 171 -13.94 5.13 1.23
C GLU A 171 -15.23 4.43 0.76
N SER A 172 -16.00 5.08 -0.11
CA SER A 172 -17.25 4.50 -0.64
C SER A 172 -17.03 3.37 -1.64
N GLY A 173 -15.84 3.31 -2.25
CA GLY A 173 -15.47 2.29 -3.24
C GLY A 173 -14.89 1.02 -2.63
N MET A 174 -14.38 1.10 -1.40
CA MET A 174 -13.96 -0.06 -0.61
C MET A 174 -15.22 -0.82 -0.18
N ASN A 175 -15.38 -2.07 -0.65
CA ASN A 175 -16.57 -2.87 -0.34
C ASN A 175 -16.60 -3.24 1.15
N GLU A 176 -17.80 -3.59 1.65
CA GLU A 176 -17.98 -4.11 3.01
C GLU A 176 -17.04 -5.29 3.30
N GLU A 177 -16.71 -6.16 2.34
CA GLU A 177 -15.74 -7.27 2.51
C GLU A 177 -14.28 -6.78 2.72
N ASP A 178 -13.88 -5.67 2.08
CA ASP A 178 -12.56 -5.04 2.30
C ASP A 178 -12.50 -4.31 3.64
N PHE A 179 -13.64 -3.78 4.08
CA PHE A 179 -13.85 -3.21 5.41
C PHE A 179 -13.91 -4.31 6.49
N GLU A 180 -14.54 -5.45 6.21
CA GLU A 180 -14.63 -6.60 7.10
C GLU A 180 -13.23 -7.17 7.36
N ALA A 181 -12.33 -7.26 6.37
CA ALA A 181 -10.94 -7.68 6.63
C ALA A 181 -10.18 -6.73 7.58
N VAL A 182 -10.49 -5.42 7.56
CA VAL A 182 -9.88 -4.41 8.43
C VAL A 182 -10.49 -4.43 9.85
N PHE A 183 -11.74 -4.87 10.01
CA PHE A 183 -12.48 -4.82 11.29
C PHE A 183 -12.79 -6.20 11.91
N TYR A 184 -12.71 -7.31 11.18
CA TYR A 184 -12.95 -8.68 11.70
C TYR A 184 -11.89 -9.13 12.70
N ASP A 185 -10.76 -8.44 12.79
CA ASP A 185 -9.77 -8.69 13.83
C ASP A 185 -10.19 -8.10 15.19
N PHE A 186 -11.12 -7.13 15.22
CA PHE A 186 -11.65 -6.57 16.47
C PHE A 186 -12.87 -7.31 17.00
N ASP A 187 -13.75 -7.83 16.13
CA ASP A 187 -15.00 -8.48 16.56
C ASP A 187 -14.84 -9.95 16.99
N ARG A 188 -13.62 -10.52 16.92
CA ARG A 188 -13.28 -11.81 17.53
C ARG A 188 -12.47 -11.69 18.83
N VAL A 189 -12.09 -10.48 19.23
CA VAL A 189 -11.55 -10.22 20.55
C VAL A 189 -12.72 -9.87 21.46
N ASP A 190 -13.44 -10.92 21.89
CA ASP A 190 -14.36 -10.82 23.02
C ASP A 190 -13.61 -10.23 24.23
N LEU A 191 -14.04 -9.04 24.67
CA LEU A 191 -13.76 -8.49 26.00
C LEU A 191 -14.53 -9.25 27.09
#